data_AF-A0A967GUN2-F1
#
_entry.id   AF-A0A967GUN2-F1
#
_cell.length_a   1.000
_cell.length_b   1.000
_cell.length_c   1.000
_cell.angle_alpha   90.00
_cell.angle_beta   90.00
_cell.angle_gamma   90.00
#
_symmetry.space_group_name_H-M   'P 1'
#
loop_
_entity.id
_entity.type
_entity.pdbx_description
1 polymer ?
#
loop_
_entity_poly.entity_id
_entity_poly.type
_entity_poly.pdbx_seq_one_letter_code
_entity_poly.pdbx_strand_id
1 'polypeptide(L)'
;LEQAVLDYLQRRHGAAVAPEQLVHFGGLVPALSLAGRAFAGPGESLMTCTPVYPPFLGIHRDGDLGLITIPHVMERDRWSFDWDAMEAGVTPGTRLFILSQPQNPLGRV
;
A
#
# COMPACT_ATOMS: atom_id res chain seq x y z
N LEU A 1 -15.44 -13.73 14.83
CA LEU A 1 -15.02 -12.69 13.87
C LEU A 1 -14.14 -13.28 12.78
N GLU A 2 -13.06 -13.99 13.14
CA GLU A 2 -12.12 -14.62 12.19
C GLU A 2 -12.77 -15.46 11.09
N GLN A 3 -13.59 -16.46 11.44
CA GLN A 3 -14.26 -17.30 10.43
C GLN A 3 -15.08 -16.48 9.42
N ALA A 4 -15.79 -15.44 9.90
CA ALA A 4 -16.57 -14.58 9.02
C ALA A 4 -15.69 -13.78 8.06
N VAL A 5 -14.48 -13.38 8.47
CA VAL A 5 -13.49 -12.71 7.61
C VAL A 5 -12.93 -13.70 6.58
N LEU A 6 -12.53 -14.91 6.99
CA LEU A 6 -12.03 -15.95 6.09
C LEU A 6 -13.07 -16.32 5.02
N ASP A 7 -14.31 -16.56 5.43
CA ASP A 7 -15.41 -16.86 4.52
C ASP A 7 -15.72 -15.70 3.56
N TYR A 8 -15.57 -14.46 4.02
CA TYR A 8 -15.73 -13.28 3.17
C TYR A 8 -14.62 -13.20 2.12
N LEU A 9 -13.36 -13.35 2.53
CA LEU A 9 -12.20 -13.32 1.62
C LEU A 9 -12.30 -14.41 0.55
N GLN A 10 -12.65 -15.64 0.94
CA GLN A 10 -12.84 -16.72 -0.01
C GLN A 10 -14.02 -16.47 -0.96
N ARG A 11 -15.20 -16.11 -0.44
CA ARG A 11 -16.41 -15.94 -1.29
C ARG A 11 -16.33 -14.72 -2.20
N ARG A 12 -15.77 -13.60 -1.73
CA ARG A 12 -15.80 -12.32 -2.46
C ARG A 12 -14.57 -12.10 -3.34
N HIS A 13 -13.43 -12.65 -2.94
CA HIS A 13 -12.13 -12.41 -3.58
C HIS A 13 -11.42 -13.71 -4.02
N GLY A 14 -11.96 -14.89 -3.71
CA GLY A 14 -11.33 -16.18 -4.04
C GLY A 14 -10.03 -16.45 -3.28
N ALA A 15 -9.76 -15.72 -2.19
CA ALA A 15 -8.51 -15.78 -1.47
C ALA A 15 -8.56 -16.83 -0.34
N ALA A 16 -7.72 -17.85 -0.46
CA ALA A 16 -7.48 -18.84 0.59
C ALA A 16 -6.46 -18.29 1.60
N VAL A 17 -6.91 -17.98 2.81
CA VAL A 17 -6.08 -17.43 3.90
C VAL A 17 -6.15 -18.38 5.09
N ALA A 18 -5.00 -18.73 5.67
CA ALA A 18 -4.95 -19.53 6.89
C ALA A 18 -5.25 -18.66 8.13
N PRO A 19 -5.91 -19.19 9.17
CA PRO A 19 -6.25 -18.41 10.37
C PRO A 19 -5.05 -17.70 11.00
N GLU A 20 -3.87 -18.31 10.98
CA GLU A 20 -2.63 -17.78 11.56
C GLU A 20 -2.08 -16.57 10.80
N GLN A 21 -2.57 -16.32 9.58
CA GLN A 21 -2.22 -15.14 8.78
C GLN A 21 -3.11 -13.93 9.11
N LEU A 22 -4.19 -14.11 9.88
CA LEU A 22 -5.04 -13.01 10.32
C LEU A 22 -4.47 -12.36 11.59
N VAL A 23 -4.14 -11.07 11.49
CA VAL A 23 -3.71 -10.26 12.63
C VAL A 23 -4.70 -9.12 12.84
N HIS A 24 -5.25 -9.03 14.05
CA HIS A 24 -6.22 -8.00 14.41
C HIS A 24 -5.50 -6.71 14.85
N PHE A 25 -5.89 -5.59 14.23
CA PHE A 25 -5.42 -4.24 14.57
C PHE A 25 -6.58 -3.34 14.98
N GLY A 26 -6.29 -2.30 15.75
CA GLY A 26 -7.25 -1.23 16.11
C GLY A 26 -7.61 -0.28 14.96
N GLY A 27 -7.39 -0.68 13.71
CA GLY A 27 -7.65 0.12 12.51
C GLY A 27 -6.52 0.02 11.47
N LEU A 28 -6.77 0.60 10.29
CA LEU A 28 -5.83 0.60 9.17
C LEU A 28 -4.57 1.42 9.44
N VAL A 29 -4.71 2.62 10.02
CA VAL A 29 -3.58 3.55 10.22
C VAL A 29 -2.50 2.95 11.13
N PRO A 30 -2.82 2.31 12.28
CA PRO A 30 -1.83 1.57 13.06
C PRO A 30 -1.14 0.44 12.28
N ALA A 31 -1.88 -0.30 11.45
CA ALA A 31 -1.31 -1.38 10.64
C ALA A 31 -0.32 -0.85 9.58
N LEU A 32 -0.65 0.27 8.94
CA LEU A 32 0.24 0.97 8.01
C LEU A 32 1.52 1.47 8.68
N SER A 33 1.38 2.08 9.86
CA SER A 33 2.51 2.53 10.68
C SER A 33 3.42 1.37 11.11
N LEU A 34 2.83 0.21 11.44
CA LEU A 34 3.61 -1.01 11.72
C LEU A 34 4.34 -1.50 10.46
N ALA A 35 3.68 -1.54 9.30
CA ALA A 35 4.31 -1.97 8.06
C ALA A 35 5.54 -1.11 7.71
N GLY A 36 5.44 0.22 7.86
CA GLY A 36 6.56 1.13 7.64
C GLY A 36 7.78 0.84 8.53
N ARG A 37 7.55 0.48 9.80
CA ARG A 37 8.63 0.15 10.76
C ARG A 37 9.18 -1.27 10.63
N ALA A 38 8.37 -2.20 10.13
CA ALA A 38 8.70 -3.62 10.13
C ALA A 38 9.44 -4.06 8.86
N PHE A 39 9.21 -3.39 7.73
CA PHE A 39 9.66 -3.85 6.41
C PHE A 39 10.72 -2.96 5.76
N ALA A 40 11.16 -1.90 6.42
CA ALA A 40 12.24 -1.03 5.98
C ALA A 40 12.92 -0.35 7.18
N GLY A 41 14.14 0.14 6.98
CA GLY A 41 14.92 0.87 8.00
C GLY A 41 15.56 2.16 7.49
N PRO A 42 16.33 2.86 8.35
CA PRO A 42 16.94 4.13 8.02
C PRO A 42 17.76 4.09 6.73
N GLY A 43 17.53 5.07 5.85
CA GLY A 43 18.17 5.16 4.54
C GLY A 43 17.50 4.35 3.42
N GLU A 44 16.51 3.53 3.75
CA GLU A 44 15.65 2.84 2.78
C GLU A 44 14.42 3.70 2.42
N SER A 45 13.70 3.32 1.38
CA SER A 45 12.61 4.13 0.83
C SER A 45 11.31 3.36 0.63
N LEU A 46 10.22 4.07 0.89
CA LEU A 46 8.84 3.68 0.64
C LEU A 46 8.36 4.36 -0.65
N MET A 47 7.80 3.57 -1.57
CA MET A 47 7.16 4.07 -2.78
C MET A 47 5.63 4.01 -2.66
N THR A 48 4.93 5.03 -3.17
CA THR A 48 3.49 5.02 -3.39
C THR A 48 3.10 5.88 -4.60
N CYS A 49 1.83 5.84 -5.01
CA CYS A 49 1.34 6.64 -6.13
C CYS A 49 0.46 7.79 -5.63
N THR A 50 0.50 8.96 -6.26
CA THR A 50 -0.27 10.15 -5.84
C THR A 50 -1.25 10.64 -6.92
N PRO A 51 -2.37 11.28 -6.54
CA PRO A 51 -2.84 11.52 -5.17
C PRO A 51 -3.29 10.21 -4.49
N VAL A 52 -3.12 10.11 -3.17
CA VAL A 52 -3.54 8.95 -2.36
C VAL A 52 -4.09 9.38 -1.01
N TYR A 53 -4.82 8.48 -0.33
CA TYR A 53 -5.28 8.66 1.04
C TYR A 53 -4.17 9.21 1.96
N PRO A 54 -4.36 10.40 2.61
CA PRO A 54 -3.26 11.13 3.25
C PRO A 54 -2.39 10.34 4.24
N PRO A 55 -2.93 9.42 5.06
CA PRO A 55 -2.09 8.59 5.94
C PRO A 55 -0.99 7.80 5.22
N PHE A 56 -1.13 7.43 3.94
CA PHE A 56 -0.08 6.73 3.19
C PHE A 56 1.19 7.59 3.07
N LEU A 57 1.02 8.91 2.95
CA LEU A 57 2.13 9.86 2.85
C LEU A 57 2.82 10.10 4.20
N GLY A 58 2.25 9.65 5.31
CA GLY A 58 2.84 9.76 6.65
C GLY A 58 3.75 8.60 7.05
N ILE A 59 3.57 7.42 6.43
CA ILE A 59 4.17 6.15 6.90
C ILE A 59 5.69 6.18 6.88
N HIS A 60 6.29 6.85 5.90
CA HIS A 60 7.76 6.97 5.81
C HIS A 60 8.37 7.61 7.07
N ARG A 61 7.65 8.52 7.73
CA ARG A 61 8.13 9.19 8.95
C ARG A 61 8.14 8.27 10.16
N ASP A 62 7.23 7.31 10.22
CA ASP A 62 7.13 6.37 11.34
C ASP A 62 8.31 5.38 11.35
N GLY A 63 8.95 5.14 10.19
CA GLY A 63 10.08 4.22 10.01
C GLY A 63 11.41 4.88 9.66
N ASP A 64 11.51 6.22 9.67
CA ASP A 64 12.70 6.98 9.23
C ASP A 64 13.15 6.64 7.79
N LEU A 65 12.17 6.57 6.89
CA LEU A 65 12.35 6.19 5.48
C LEU A 65 12.31 7.40 4.55
N GLY A 66 12.95 7.26 3.40
CA GLY A 66 12.67 8.09 2.23
C GLY A 66 11.27 7.82 1.66
N LEU A 67 10.68 8.82 0.98
CA LEU A 67 9.41 8.69 0.29
C LEU A 67 9.57 8.95 -1.21
N ILE A 68 9.17 7.98 -2.03
CA ILE A 68 9.11 8.09 -3.49
C ILE A 68 7.62 8.15 -3.87
N THR A 69 7.21 9.22 -4.54
CA THR A 69 5.83 9.38 -5.02
C THR A 69 5.78 9.43 -6.53
N ILE A 70 5.00 8.56 -7.15
CA ILE A 70 4.77 8.55 -8.59
C ILE A 70 3.36 9.04 -8.89
N PRO A 71 3.17 10.08 -9.72
CA PRO A 71 1.84 10.53 -10.08
C PRO A 71 1.06 9.42 -10.82
N HIS A 72 -0.24 9.32 -10.53
CA HIS A 72 -1.16 8.63 -11.43
C HIS A 72 -1.29 9.41 -12.73
N VAL A 73 -1.47 8.67 -13.83
CA VAL A 73 -1.66 9.23 -15.18
C VAL A 73 -3.06 8.94 -15.68
N MET A 74 -3.59 9.81 -16.54
CA MET A 74 -4.90 9.61 -17.19
C MET A 74 -4.68 8.95 -18.55
N GLU A 75 -5.20 7.75 -18.74
CA GLU A 75 -5.15 7.00 -20.00
C GLU A 75 -6.56 6.62 -20.43
N ARG A 76 -7.00 7.11 -21.60
CA ARG A 76 -8.33 6.79 -22.17
C ARG A 76 -9.47 7.00 -21.16
N ASP A 77 -9.46 8.17 -20.51
CA ASP A 77 -10.42 8.58 -19.47
C ASP A 77 -10.45 7.69 -18.22
N ARG A 78 -9.34 6.98 -17.94
CA ARG A 78 -9.15 6.20 -16.72
C ARG A 78 -7.83 6.55 -16.06
N TRP A 79 -7.86 6.73 -14.75
CA TRP A 79 -6.63 6.80 -13.96
C TRP A 79 -5.88 5.47 -14.04
N SER A 80 -4.59 5.54 -14.28
CA SER A 80 -3.66 4.42 -14.44
C SER A 80 -2.38 4.68 -13.64
N PHE A 81 -1.49 3.70 -13.62
CA PHE A 81 -0.15 3.86 -13.09
C PHE A 81 0.79 4.31 -14.21
N ASP A 82 1.72 5.21 -13.91
CA ASP A 82 2.86 5.47 -14.77
C ASP A 82 3.90 4.37 -14.53
N TRP A 83 3.80 3.28 -15.28
CA TRP A 83 4.64 2.10 -15.10
C TRP A 83 6.12 2.40 -15.35
N ASP A 84 6.42 3.21 -16.37
CA ASP A 84 7.79 3.60 -16.71
C ASP A 84 8.39 4.46 -15.59
N ALA A 85 7.63 5.43 -15.06
CA ALA A 85 8.09 6.23 -13.92
C ALA A 85 8.21 5.42 -12.63
N MET A 86 7.34 4.43 -12.41
CA MET A 86 7.47 3.50 -11.28
C MET A 86 8.76 2.68 -11.39
N GLU A 87 9.05 2.09 -12.54
CA GLU A 87 10.26 1.31 -12.77
C GLU A 87 11.52 2.17 -12.62
N ALA A 88 11.53 3.36 -13.23
CA ALA A 88 12.64 4.31 -13.10
C ALA A 88 12.84 4.85 -11.67
N GLY A 89 11.77 4.89 -10.87
CA GLY A 89 11.81 5.32 -9.48
C GLY A 89 12.36 4.27 -8.52
N VAL A 90 12.44 3.00 -8.92
CA VAL A 90 13.02 1.95 -8.07
C VAL A 90 14.53 2.12 -7.95
N THR A 91 14.99 2.23 -6.72
CA THR A 91 16.42 2.32 -6.37
C THR A 91 16.87 1.09 -5.58
N PRO A 92 18.19 0.84 -5.42
CA PRO A 92 18.68 -0.22 -4.53
C PRO A 92 18.21 -0.10 -3.07
N GLY A 93 17.78 1.10 -2.64
CA GLY A 93 17.22 1.37 -1.32
C GLY A 93 15.69 1.29 -1.24
N THR A 94 14.99 1.01 -2.35
CA THR A 94 13.53 0.83 -2.32
C THR A 94 13.18 -0.51 -1.67
N ARG A 95 12.30 -0.50 -0.66
CA ARG A 95 11.95 -1.69 0.12
C ARG A 95 10.47 -1.95 0.28
N LEU A 96 9.67 -0.88 0.34
CA LEU A 96 8.24 -0.98 0.56
C LEU A 96 7.50 -0.26 -0.55
N PHE A 97 6.49 -0.92 -1.13
CA PHE A 97 5.50 -0.28 -1.98
C PHE A 97 4.14 -0.40 -1.32
N ILE A 98 3.43 0.72 -1.17
CA ILE A 98 2.09 0.74 -0.57
C ILE A 98 1.06 1.12 -1.63
N LEU A 99 0.15 0.18 -1.88
CA LEU A 99 -0.92 0.27 -2.88
C LEU A 99 -2.27 0.53 -2.22
N SER A 100 -3.02 1.52 -2.72
CA SER A 100 -4.44 1.72 -2.40
C SER A 100 -5.31 1.09 -3.50
N GLN A 101 -6.11 0.10 -3.14
CA GLN A 101 -6.97 -0.65 -4.05
C GLN A 101 -8.28 -1.07 -3.35
N PRO A 102 -9.48 -0.56 -3.73
CA PRO A 102 -9.72 0.54 -4.66
C PRO A 102 -8.93 1.81 -4.34
N GLN A 103 -8.48 2.50 -5.38
CA GLN A 103 -7.65 3.69 -5.25
C GLN A 103 -8.48 4.83 -4.66
N ASN A 104 -8.05 5.36 -3.51
CA ASN A 104 -8.58 6.58 -2.92
C ASN A 104 -7.58 7.74 -3.15
N PRO A 105 -7.95 8.88 -3.75
CA PRO A 105 -9.32 9.38 -3.99
C PRO A 105 -9.87 9.18 -5.41
N LEU A 106 -9.13 8.54 -6.31
CA LEU A 106 -9.43 8.51 -7.74
C LEU A 106 -10.54 7.51 -8.13
N GLY A 107 -10.90 6.59 -7.22
CA GLY A 107 -11.93 5.57 -7.46
C GLY A 107 -11.53 4.51 -8.49
N ARG A 108 -10.22 4.37 -8.79
CA ARG A 108 -9.70 3.37 -9.73
C ARG A 108 -9.76 1.98 -9.10
N VAL A 109 -10.29 0.99 -9.85
CA VAL A 109 -10.19 -0.45 -9.56
C VAL A 109 -9.29 -1.08 -10.61
#